data_AF-A0A183IV28-F1
#
_entry.id   AF-A0A183IV28-F1
#
_cell.length_a   1.000
_cell.length_b   1.000
_cell.length_c   1.000
_cell.angle_alpha   90.00
_cell.angle_beta   90.00
_cell.angle_gamma   90.00
#
_symmetry.space_group_name_H-M   'P 1'
#
loop_
_entity.id
_entity.type
_entity.pdbx_description
1 polymer ?
#
loop_
_entity_poly.entity_id
_entity_poly.type
_entity_poly.pdbx_seq_one_letter_code
_entity_poly.pdbx_strand_id
1 'polypeptide(L)'
;MVFFACKVFSCVKTDAYQVVARIVSRYRKWDLGNGVVLVCRCEHDGIMLGPNGEKQFLTIKAFNEWDSRFSGGIEWRTKIDVQRGAVLATELKNNSCKLSKWTVQAILACSDYIKFGYSFSDIIHLILSSYDKVHRHV
;
A
#
# COMPACT_ATOMS: atom_id res chain seq x y z
N MET A 1 -2.05 20.82 4.85
CA MET A 1 -1.81 19.66 3.95
C MET A 1 -0.63 18.87 4.51
N VAL A 2 -0.90 17.97 5.47
CA VAL A 2 0.16 17.22 6.15
C VAL A 2 0.45 15.96 5.33
N PHE A 3 1.56 15.98 4.59
CA PHE A 3 2.10 14.80 3.93
C PHE A 3 2.80 13.92 4.98
N PHE A 4 2.06 13.03 5.66
CA PHE A 4 2.69 11.89 6.30
C PHE A 4 2.84 10.78 5.26
N ALA A 5 4.03 10.68 4.67
CA ALA A 5 4.44 9.51 3.91
C ALA A 5 4.72 8.37 4.89
N CYS A 6 3.69 7.63 5.31
CA CYS A 6 3.88 6.39 6.06
C CYS A 6 4.34 5.29 5.09
N LYS A 7 5.64 5.22 4.83
CA LYS A 7 6.25 4.00 4.29
C LYS A 7 6.45 3.07 5.48
N VAL A 8 5.62 2.03 5.55
CA VAL A 8 5.64 1.05 6.65
C VAL A 8 7.05 0.46 6.72
N PHE A 9 7.75 0.77 7.81
CA PHE A 9 9.12 0.35 8.03
C PHE A 9 9.10 -1.11 8.51
N SER A 10 9.37 -2.04 7.60
CA SER A 10 9.62 -3.44 7.99
C SER A 10 11.02 -3.54 8.62
N CYS A 11 11.08 -3.69 9.94
CA CYS A 11 12.31 -3.96 10.69
C CYS A 11 12.67 -5.44 10.57
N VAL A 12 13.81 -5.75 9.93
CA VAL A 12 14.45 -7.07 10.04
C VAL A 12 15.46 -6.98 11.18
N LYS A 13 15.38 -7.86 12.17
CA LYS A 13 16.49 -8.11 13.10
C LYS A 13 17.61 -8.81 12.32
N THR A 14 18.53 -8.05 11.75
CA THR A 14 19.85 -8.55 11.35
C THR A 14 20.84 -8.12 12.43
N ASP A 15 21.57 -9.08 12.97
CA ASP A 15 22.70 -8.80 13.83
C ASP A 15 23.66 -7.84 13.11
N ALA A 16 24.08 -6.79 13.82
CA ALA A 16 24.89 -5.64 13.38
C ALA A 16 24.18 -4.56 12.52
N TYR A 17 23.74 -3.50 13.21
CA TYR A 17 23.73 -2.08 12.80
C TYR A 17 23.65 -1.75 11.29
N GLN A 18 22.53 -2.09 10.63
CA GLN A 18 22.02 -1.30 9.51
C GLN A 18 20.49 -1.40 9.45
N VAL A 19 19.82 -0.31 9.82
CA VAL A 19 18.36 -0.17 9.71
C VAL A 19 18.01 0.26 8.29
N VAL A 20 18.04 -0.68 7.34
CA VAL A 20 17.64 -0.42 5.94
C VAL A 20 16.21 -0.85 5.75
N ALA A 21 15.34 0.07 5.33
CA ALA A 21 14.00 -0.28 4.87
C ALA A 21 14.13 -1.24 3.68
N ARG A 22 13.57 -2.44 3.78
CA ARG A 22 13.68 -3.46 2.74
C ARG A 22 12.78 -3.08 1.55
N ILE A 23 13.34 -2.34 0.60
CA ILE A 23 12.69 -1.91 -0.64
C ILE A 23 13.42 -2.58 -1.80
N VAL A 24 12.69 -3.36 -2.60
CA VAL A 24 13.24 -3.97 -3.83
C VAL A 24 12.90 -3.06 -5.00
N SER A 25 13.91 -2.56 -5.70
CA SER A 25 13.72 -1.75 -6.92
C SER A 25 13.88 -2.62 -8.17
N ARG A 26 12.97 -2.49 -9.14
CA ARG A 26 13.05 -3.11 -10.48
C ARG A 26 12.85 -2.05 -11.55
N TYR A 27 13.68 -2.05 -12.59
CA TYR A 27 13.46 -1.22 -13.77
C TYR A 27 12.62 -1.99 -14.78
N ARG A 28 11.64 -1.32 -15.36
CA ARG A 28 10.76 -1.91 -16.36
C ARG A 28 10.61 -0.98 -17.54
N LYS A 29 10.48 -1.57 -18.72
CA LYS A 29 10.36 -0.89 -20.00
C LYS A 29 8.99 -1.19 -20.59
N TRP A 30 8.31 -0.16 -21.07
CA TRP A 30 7.07 -0.24 -21.83
C TRP A 30 7.25 0.47 -23.16
N ASP A 31 6.72 -0.13 -24.22
CA ASP A 31 6.56 0.53 -25.50
C ASP A 31 5.18 1.20 -25.52
N LEU A 32 5.15 2.53 -25.66
CA LEU A 32 3.91 3.31 -25.69
C LEU A 32 3.42 3.56 -27.12
N GLY A 33 4.12 3.02 -28.13
CA GLY A 33 3.89 3.33 -29.54
C GLY A 33 4.48 4.68 -29.94
N ASN A 34 4.34 5.02 -31.23
CA ASN A 34 4.86 6.27 -31.82
C ASN A 34 6.37 6.51 -31.57
N GLY A 35 7.16 5.44 -31.43
CA GLY A 35 8.58 5.52 -31.12
C GLY A 35 8.89 5.96 -29.68
N VAL A 36 7.89 6.03 -28.79
CA VAL A 36 8.05 6.42 -27.39
C VAL A 36 8.26 5.18 -26.52
N VAL A 37 9.43 5.09 -25.90
CA VAL A 37 9.76 4.04 -24.94
C VAL A 37 9.81 4.63 -23.54
N LEU A 38 8.97 4.10 -22.65
CA LEU A 38 8.96 4.46 -21.23
C LEU A 38 9.82 3.48 -20.44
N VAL A 39 10.74 3.99 -19.63
CA VAL A 39 11.47 3.21 -18.63
C VAL A 39 11.18 3.77 -17.25
N CYS A 40 10.59 2.98 -16.36
CA CYS A 40 10.28 3.40 -15.00
C CYS A 40 11.03 2.55 -13.97
N ARG A 41 11.49 3.20 -12.91
CA ARG A 41 11.90 2.53 -11.67
C ARG A 41 10.64 2.21 -10.87
N CYS A 42 10.44 0.92 -10.60
CA CYS A 42 9.35 0.40 -9.80
C CYS A 42 9.88 -0.15 -8.47
N GLU A 43 9.02 -0.19 -7.46
CA GLU A 43 9.38 -0.71 -6.13
C GLU A 43 8.38 -1.75 -5.63
N HIS A 44 8.90 -2.76 -4.92
CA HIS A 44 8.13 -3.69 -4.11
C HIS A 44 8.54 -3.55 -2.65
N ASP A 45 7.54 -3.56 -1.78
CA ASP A 45 7.71 -3.37 -0.34
C ASP A 45 7.88 -4.72 0.39
N GLY A 46 7.47 -5.83 -0.23
CA GLY A 46 7.59 -7.15 0.39
C GLY A 46 7.31 -8.33 -0.55
N ILE A 47 7.49 -9.54 -0.01
CA ILE A 47 7.19 -10.81 -0.67
C ILE A 47 6.34 -11.64 0.29
N MET A 48 5.34 -12.33 -0.23
CA MET A 48 4.54 -13.32 0.48
C MET A 48 4.68 -14.67 -0.23
N LEU A 49 4.64 -15.77 0.51
CA LEU A 49 4.54 -17.10 -0.08
C LEU A 49 3.05 -17.42 -0.27
N GLY A 50 2.66 -17.71 -1.50
CA GLY A 50 1.32 -18.21 -1.81
C GLY A 50 1.12 -19.63 -1.27
N PRO A 51 -0.12 -20.16 -1.30
CA PRO A 51 -0.45 -21.49 -0.81
C PRO A 51 0.38 -22.61 -1.45
N ASN A 52 0.82 -22.40 -2.69
CA ASN A 52 1.60 -23.36 -3.48
C ASN A 52 3.13 -23.14 -3.35
N GLY A 53 3.58 -22.25 -2.44
CA GLY A 53 4.99 -21.88 -2.30
C GLY A 53 5.50 -20.86 -3.33
N GLU A 54 4.64 -20.36 -4.21
CA GLU A 54 5.00 -19.31 -5.18
C GLU A 54 5.26 -17.97 -4.48
N LYS A 55 6.30 -17.26 -4.90
CA LYS A 55 6.61 -15.92 -4.37
C LYS A 55 5.69 -14.88 -5.02
N GLN A 56 4.92 -14.19 -4.19
CA GLN A 56 4.02 -13.11 -4.59
C GLN A 56 4.59 -11.76 -4.12
N PHE A 57 4.69 -10.80 -5.02
CA PHE A 57 5.21 -9.47 -4.72
C PHE A 57 4.11 -8.56 -4.17
N LEU A 58 4.46 -7.77 -3.16
CA LEU A 58 3.53 -6.91 -2.44
C LEU A 58 3.92 -5.44 -2.56
N THR A 59 2.91 -4.59 -2.68
CA THR A 59 2.99 -3.16 -2.36
C THR A 59 2.22 -2.92 -1.07
N ILE A 60 2.85 -2.27 -0.08
CA ILE A 60 2.27 -2.09 1.24
C ILE A 60 2.16 -0.60 1.52
N LYS A 61 0.95 -0.12 1.80
CA LYS A 61 0.66 1.29 2.13
C LYS A 61 -0.22 1.35 3.38
N ALA A 62 -0.26 2.50 4.04
CA ALA A 62 -1.06 2.68 5.23
C ALA A 62 -1.90 3.96 5.17
N PHE A 63 -3.18 3.86 5.49
CA PHE A 63 -4.03 4.99 5.80
C PHE A 63 -3.80 5.45 7.24
N ASN A 64 -4.02 6.74 7.47
CA ASN A 64 -3.88 7.38 8.76
C ASN A 64 -5.19 8.09 9.13
N GLU A 65 -5.76 7.75 10.28
CA GLU A 65 -6.87 8.49 10.90
C GLU A 65 -6.27 9.45 11.93
N TRP A 66 -6.66 10.73 11.86
CA TRP A 66 -6.14 11.78 12.75
C TRP A 66 -7.17 12.11 13.84
N ASP A 67 -8.35 12.61 13.46
CA ASP A 67 -9.51 12.84 14.33
C ASP A 67 -10.79 12.60 13.52
N SER A 68 -11.57 11.59 13.93
CA SER A 68 -12.80 11.17 13.25
C SER A 68 -13.91 12.23 13.31
N ARG A 69 -13.90 13.10 14.33
CA ARG A 69 -14.94 14.12 14.53
C ARG A 69 -14.86 15.24 13.49
N PHE A 70 -13.65 15.51 13.03
CA PHE A 70 -13.37 16.59 12.06
C PHE A 70 -13.08 16.08 10.66
N SER A 71 -12.79 14.78 10.49
CA SER A 71 -12.55 14.18 9.17
C SER A 71 -13.83 14.03 8.33
N GLY A 72 -15.01 14.25 8.92
CA GLY A 72 -16.29 13.95 8.28
C GLY A 72 -16.44 12.47 7.93
N GLY A 73 -15.66 11.62 8.60
CA GLY A 73 -15.50 10.21 8.31
C GLY A 73 -16.14 9.31 9.36
N ILE A 74 -16.08 8.03 9.07
CA ILE A 74 -16.49 6.97 9.99
C ILE A 74 -15.41 6.84 11.07
N GLU A 75 -15.79 6.67 12.33
CA GLU A 75 -14.82 6.32 13.40
C GLU A 75 -14.33 4.88 13.17
N TRP A 76 -13.05 4.71 12.85
CA TRP A 76 -12.54 3.39 12.48
C TRP A 76 -12.50 2.43 13.68
N ARG A 77 -12.24 2.90 14.90
CA ARG A 77 -12.15 2.03 16.11
C ARG A 77 -13.37 1.14 16.31
N THR A 78 -14.56 1.65 16.01
CA THR A 78 -15.82 0.93 16.21
C THR A 78 -16.28 0.21 14.94
N LYS A 79 -15.77 0.59 13.77
CA LYS A 79 -16.30 0.16 12.47
C LYS A 79 -15.33 -0.65 11.62
N ILE A 80 -14.04 -0.69 11.94
CA ILE A 80 -13.06 -1.40 11.11
C ILE A 80 -13.19 -2.93 11.18
N ASP A 81 -13.81 -3.52 12.20
CA ASP A 81 -14.04 -4.97 12.22
C ASP A 81 -15.38 -5.36 11.59
N VAL A 82 -16.39 -4.50 11.73
CA VAL A 82 -17.76 -4.79 11.30
C VAL A 82 -18.06 -4.26 9.89
N GLN A 83 -17.51 -3.10 9.53
CA GLN A 83 -17.84 -2.33 8.31
C GLN A 83 -16.60 -1.88 7.54
N ARG A 84 -15.65 -2.80 7.30
CA ARG A 84 -14.39 -2.56 6.56
C ARG A 84 -14.60 -1.86 5.22
N GLY A 85 -15.59 -2.29 4.44
CA GLY A 85 -15.90 -1.71 3.14
C GLY A 85 -16.36 -0.25 3.23
N ALA A 86 -17.13 0.11 4.26
CA ALA A 86 -17.60 1.49 4.47
C ALA A 86 -16.46 2.42 4.88
N VAL A 87 -15.54 1.93 5.73
CA VAL A 87 -14.31 2.64 6.09
C VAL A 87 -13.46 2.89 4.84
N LEU A 88 -13.23 1.85 4.02
CA LEU A 88 -12.47 1.99 2.77
C LEU A 88 -13.14 2.93 1.77
N ALA A 89 -14.47 2.89 1.63
CA ALA A 89 -15.20 3.78 0.72
C ALA A 89 -15.11 5.26 1.15
N THR A 90 -15.15 5.51 2.46
CA THR A 90 -14.94 6.85 3.02
C THR A 90 -13.52 7.35 2.72
N GLU A 91 -12.53 6.48 2.88
CA GLU A 91 -11.14 6.79 2.55
C GLU A 91 -10.92 7.00 1.05
N LEU A 92 -11.58 6.22 0.20
CA LEU A 92 -11.55 6.41 -1.24
C LEU A 92 -12.07 7.81 -1.62
N LYS A 93 -13.13 8.29 -0.94
CA LYS A 93 -13.68 9.64 -1.17
C LYS A 93 -12.74 10.73 -0.65
N ASN A 94 -12.27 10.60 0.59
CA ASN A 94 -11.49 11.63 1.27
C ASN A 94 -10.04 11.71 0.80
N ASN A 95 -9.48 10.60 0.32
CA ASN A 95 -8.07 10.43 -0.06
C ASN A 95 -7.90 9.90 -1.50
N SER A 96 -8.85 10.19 -2.39
CA SER A 96 -8.89 9.66 -3.77
C SER A 96 -7.56 9.75 -4.51
N CYS A 97 -6.95 10.95 -4.56
CA CYS A 97 -5.67 11.16 -5.24
C CYS A 97 -4.52 10.34 -4.62
N LYS A 98 -4.50 10.18 -3.30
CA LYS A 98 -3.50 9.37 -2.58
C LYS A 98 -3.63 7.90 -2.98
N LEU A 99 -4.86 7.39 -2.98
CA LEU A 99 -5.12 6.00 -3.35
C LEU A 99 -4.83 5.74 -4.82
N SER A 100 -5.23 6.63 -5.73
CA SER A 100 -4.93 6.49 -7.16
C SER A 100 -3.44 6.40 -7.42
N LYS A 101 -2.62 7.22 -6.75
CA LYS A 101 -1.15 7.16 -6.87
C LYS A 101 -0.59 5.81 -6.40
N TRP A 102 -1.09 5.28 -5.29
CA TRP A 102 -0.67 3.98 -4.76
C TRP A 102 -1.07 2.83 -5.67
N THR A 103 -2.28 2.87 -6.23
CA THR A 103 -2.76 1.86 -7.17
C THR A 103 -1.94 1.89 -8.46
N VAL A 104 -1.68 3.07 -9.04
CA VAL A 104 -0.83 3.22 -10.23
C VAL A 104 0.58 2.68 -9.95
N GLN A 105 1.14 2.98 -8.78
CA GLN A 105 2.44 2.47 -8.38
C GLN A 105 2.47 0.93 -8.35
N ALA A 106 1.45 0.29 -7.76
CA ALA A 106 1.36 -1.16 -7.69
C ALA A 106 1.19 -1.81 -9.08
N ILE A 107 0.41 -1.18 -9.96
CA ILE A 107 0.19 -1.63 -11.34
C ILE A 107 1.50 -1.56 -12.14
N LEU A 108 2.20 -0.42 -12.10
CA LEU A 108 3.48 -0.25 -12.81
C LEU A 108 4.54 -1.22 -12.30
N ALA A 109 4.58 -1.47 -10.99
CA ALA A 109 5.48 -2.46 -10.40
C ALA A 109 5.12 -3.90 -10.79
N CYS A 110 3.90 -4.17 -11.27
CA CYS A 110 3.30 -5.51 -11.33
C CYS A 110 3.43 -6.24 -10.00
N SER A 111 2.99 -5.60 -8.92
CA SER A 111 2.77 -6.30 -7.65
C SER A 111 1.54 -7.20 -7.76
N ASP A 112 1.60 -8.40 -7.19
CA ASP A 112 0.48 -9.35 -7.19
C ASP A 112 -0.65 -8.88 -6.27
N TYR A 113 -0.27 -8.27 -5.14
CA TYR A 113 -1.20 -7.71 -4.17
C TYR A 113 -0.78 -6.31 -3.73
N ILE A 114 -1.78 -5.48 -3.49
CA ILE A 114 -1.63 -4.27 -2.67
C ILE A 114 -2.27 -4.52 -1.31
N LYS A 115 -1.53 -4.25 -0.24
CA LYS A 115 -2.02 -4.38 1.15
C LYS A 115 -2.11 -2.99 1.78
N PHE A 116 -3.26 -2.72 2.40
CA PHE A 116 -3.50 -1.50 3.16
C PHE A 116 -3.45 -1.79 4.66
N GLY A 117 -2.69 -0.98 5.38
CA GLY A 117 -2.77 -0.86 6.83
C GLY A 117 -3.62 0.34 7.23
N TYR A 118 -4.16 0.31 8.43
CA TYR A 118 -4.91 1.41 9.01
C TYR A 118 -4.21 1.82 10.31
N SER A 119 -3.82 3.09 10.46
CA SER A 119 -3.14 3.59 11.66
C SER A 119 -3.93 4.70 12.36
N PHE A 120 -3.92 4.66 13.69
CA PHE A 120 -4.60 5.58 14.59
C PHE A 120 -3.60 6.28 15.49
N SER A 121 -3.84 7.55 15.81
CA SER A 121 -2.92 8.39 16.60
C SER A 121 -2.53 7.83 17.98
N ASP A 122 -3.38 7.02 18.62
CA ASP A 122 -3.10 6.58 20.01
C ASP A 122 -2.59 5.13 20.13
N ILE A 123 -2.78 4.28 19.12
CA ILE A 123 -2.35 2.87 19.14
C ILE A 123 -2.07 2.44 17.69
N ILE A 124 -0.84 2.00 17.39
CA ILE A 124 -0.50 1.38 16.10
C ILE A 124 -1.10 -0.04 16.07
N HIS A 125 -2.41 -0.13 15.86
CA HIS A 125 -3.03 -1.39 15.45
C HIS A 125 -2.85 -1.52 13.94
N LEU A 126 -1.77 -2.18 13.52
CA LEU A 126 -1.56 -2.49 12.11
C LEU A 126 -2.48 -3.66 11.72
N ILE A 127 -3.76 -3.35 11.47
CA ILE A 127 -4.68 -4.32 10.89
C ILE A 127 -4.35 -4.43 9.41
N LEU A 128 -3.63 -5.50 9.03
CA LEU A 128 -3.48 -5.90 7.63
C LEU A 128 -4.81 -6.50 7.16
N SER A 129 -5.77 -5.66 6.78
CA SER A 129 -7.00 -6.13 6.15
C SER A 129 -7.18 -5.45 4.81
N SER A 130 -6.64 -6.11 3.78
CA SER A 130 -7.23 -6.26 2.45
C SER A 130 -6.28 -7.10 1.58
N TYR A 131 -6.82 -8.12 0.91
CA TYR A 131 -6.15 -8.85 -0.17
C TYR A 131 -6.79 -8.44 -1.49
N ASP A 132 -6.47 -7.25 -1.98
CA ASP A 132 -6.87 -6.89 -3.35
C ASP A 132 -5.82 -7.42 -4.31
N LYS A 133 -6.20 -8.45 -5.06
CA LYS A 133 -5.41 -8.97 -6.17
C LYS A 133 -5.40 -7.89 -7.24
N VAL A 134 -4.21 -7.45 -7.64
CA VAL A 134 -4.10 -6.48 -8.72
C VAL A 134 -4.49 -7.18 -10.02
N HIS A 135 -5.64 -6.81 -10.60
CA HIS A 135 -6.10 -7.39 -11.86
C HIS A 135 -5.11 -7.01 -12.97
N ARG A 136 -4.44 -8.03 -13.51
CA ARG A 136 -3.52 -7.91 -14.64
C ARG A 136 -4.36 -7.83 -15.92
N HIS A 137 -4.35 -6.69 -16.60
CA HIS A 137 -4.60 -6.68 -18.04
C HIS A 137 -3.25 -6.94 -18.71
N VAL A 138 -3.16 -8.10 -19.33
CA VAL A 138 -2.05 -8.47 -20.23
C VAL A 138 -2.03 -7.50 -21.40
#